data_AF-A0A660QV34-F1
#
_entry.id   AF-A0A660QV34-F1
#
_cell.length_a   1.000
_cell.length_b   1.000
_cell.length_c   1.000
_cell.angle_alpha   90.00
_cell.angle_beta   90.00
_cell.angle_gamma   90.00
#
_symmetry.space_group_name_H-M   'P 1'
#
loop_
_entity.id
_entity.type
_entity.pdbx_description
1 polymer ?
#
loop_
_entity_poly.entity_id
_entity_poly.type
_entity_poly.pdbx_seq_one_letter_code
_entity_poly.pdbx_strand_id
1 'polypeptide(L)'
;MKLSVGEKRILLITFAGLLILLGFVLQPQGEKSTPGESENPRSLVEFPIDINTASYDELILLPGIGPTRARAIITYREENGAFHSVNEVLNVSGIGETILKNIQNMITVKNTHQVYEKSGKINVNTASVEDLCKLPGIGEVKANEIVKYRENRGPFKVHEDLLQVPGIGPKTLERISNMIEF
;
A
#
# COMPACT_ATOMS: atom_id res chain seq x y z
N MET A 1 -33.20 77.74 19.84
CA MET A 1 -34.50 77.28 20.37
C MET A 1 -34.57 75.76 20.18
N LYS A 2 -34.67 75.03 21.29
CA LYS A 2 -34.62 73.56 21.37
C LYS A 2 -35.84 72.94 20.67
N LEU A 3 -35.60 71.91 19.85
CA LEU A 3 -36.55 70.82 19.59
C LEU A 3 -35.81 69.50 19.84
N SER A 4 -36.59 68.51 20.26
CA SER A 4 -36.18 67.35 21.07
C SER A 4 -35.44 66.28 20.28
N VAL A 5 -34.52 65.56 20.93
CA VAL A 5 -33.80 64.40 20.35
C VAL A 5 -34.78 63.28 19.92
N GLY A 6 -36.01 63.28 20.45
CA GLY A 6 -37.08 62.35 20.06
C GLY A 6 -37.66 62.57 18.66
N GLU A 7 -37.55 63.76 18.05
CA GLU A 7 -38.28 64.13 16.83
C GLU A 7 -37.45 64.07 15.54
N LYS A 8 -36.12 63.88 15.64
CA LYS A 8 -35.26 63.67 14.45
C LYS A 8 -35.26 62.23 13.93
N ARG A 9 -36.04 61.34 14.57
CA ARG A 9 -36.04 59.89 14.32
C ARG A 9 -36.91 59.43 13.15
N ILE A 10 -37.59 60.33 12.43
CA ILE A 10 -38.67 59.91 11.51
C ILE A 10 -38.43 60.23 10.02
N LEU A 11 -37.44 61.06 9.64
CA LEU A 11 -37.51 61.71 8.31
C LEU A 11 -36.57 61.27 7.18
N LEU A 12 -35.70 60.25 7.29
CA LEU A 12 -34.90 59.86 6.11
C LEU A 12 -34.52 58.38 6.04
N ILE A 13 -35.51 57.51 6.28
CA ILE A 13 -35.47 56.07 5.98
C ILE A 13 -36.18 55.80 4.64
N THR A 14 -35.88 56.52 3.56
CA THR A 14 -36.54 56.25 2.25
C THR A 14 -35.64 56.35 1.00
N PHE A 15 -34.31 56.38 1.12
CA PHE A 15 -33.44 56.17 -0.06
C PHE A 15 -32.81 54.78 -0.02
N ALA A 16 -33.68 53.79 -0.22
CA ALA A 16 -33.29 52.45 -0.58
C ALA A 16 -32.95 52.41 -2.07
N GLY A 17 -31.78 51.88 -2.40
CA GLY A 17 -31.43 51.42 -3.74
C GLY A 17 -30.70 52.46 -4.58
N LEU A 18 -29.38 52.31 -4.71
CA LEU A 18 -28.63 52.32 -5.97
C LEU A 18 -27.12 52.48 -5.66
N LEU A 19 -26.32 51.48 -6.02
CA LEU A 19 -24.86 51.55 -6.22
C LEU A 19 -23.93 51.65 -4.99
N ILE A 20 -23.89 50.59 -4.17
CA ILE A 20 -22.59 50.04 -3.74
C ILE A 20 -22.61 48.56 -4.11
N LEU A 21 -22.55 48.33 -5.41
CA LEU A 21 -22.39 47.05 -6.06
C LEU A 21 -21.03 47.12 -6.77
N LEU A 22 -19.96 47.12 -5.99
CA LEU A 22 -18.60 46.70 -6.39
C LEU A 22 -17.66 46.85 -5.17
N GLY A 23 -17.19 45.73 -4.63
CA GLY A 23 -15.91 45.72 -3.94
C GLY A 23 -15.90 46.07 -2.44
N PHE A 24 -16.54 45.25 -1.61
CA PHE A 24 -15.88 44.83 -0.36
C PHE A 24 -16.47 43.51 0.13
N VAL A 25 -15.82 42.44 -0.33
CA VAL A 25 -15.56 41.19 0.39
C VAL A 25 -16.62 40.75 1.41
N LEU A 26 -17.44 39.80 0.97
CA LEU A 26 -17.98 38.73 1.79
C LEU A 26 -16.87 38.13 2.65
N GLN A 27 -16.99 38.21 3.97
CA GLN A 27 -16.66 37.06 4.80
C GLN A 27 -17.75 36.91 5.87
N PRO A 28 -18.61 35.90 5.77
CA PRO A 28 -19.58 35.61 6.81
C PRO A 28 -18.88 35.08 8.07
N GLN A 29 -19.50 35.48 9.17
CA GLN A 29 -19.45 35.00 10.55
C GLN A 29 -18.80 33.63 10.79
N GLY A 30 -18.07 33.55 11.91
CA GLY A 30 -17.41 32.34 12.38
C GLY A 30 -18.30 31.12 12.34
N GLU A 31 -17.99 30.24 11.39
CA GLU A 31 -18.33 28.84 11.48
C GLU A 31 -17.56 28.26 12.66
N LYS A 32 -18.31 27.81 13.67
CA LYS A 32 -17.82 26.80 14.60
C LYS A 32 -17.24 25.67 13.76
N SER A 33 -15.93 25.50 13.80
CA SER A 33 -15.26 24.37 13.19
C SER A 33 -15.87 23.10 13.79
N THR A 34 -16.74 22.46 13.02
CA THR A 34 -17.07 21.06 13.20
C THR A 34 -15.77 20.27 13.16
N PRO A 35 -15.57 19.25 14.03
CA PRO A 35 -14.45 18.34 13.90
C PRO A 35 -14.45 17.80 12.47
N GLY A 36 -13.29 17.87 11.82
CA GLY A 36 -13.09 17.45 10.44
C GLY A 36 -13.51 16.01 10.27
N GLU A 37 -14.74 15.82 9.80
CA GLU A 37 -15.13 14.74 8.92
C GLU A 37 -14.38 14.99 7.60
N SER A 38 -13.10 14.62 7.60
CA SER A 38 -12.21 14.69 6.45
C SER A 38 -11.96 13.28 5.97
N GLU A 39 -12.79 12.91 5.00
CA GLU A 39 -12.57 11.90 3.99
C GLU A 39 -12.56 10.45 4.48
N ASN A 40 -13.73 9.82 4.40
CA ASN A 40 -13.80 8.39 4.10
C ASN A 40 -13.75 8.26 2.56
N PRO A 41 -12.58 8.16 1.92
CA PRO A 41 -12.55 7.41 0.69
C PRO A 41 -12.91 5.99 1.15
N ARG A 42 -14.09 5.49 0.80
CA ARG A 42 -14.32 4.05 0.83
C ARG A 42 -13.22 3.46 -0.05
N SER A 43 -12.10 3.08 0.55
CA SER A 43 -11.04 2.34 -0.10
C SER A 43 -11.74 1.17 -0.76
N LEU A 44 -11.76 1.15 -2.10
CA LEU A 44 -12.36 0.06 -2.83
C LEU A 44 -11.51 -1.16 -2.52
N VAL A 45 -12.03 -2.06 -1.69
CA VAL A 45 -11.37 -3.33 -1.42
C VAL A 45 -11.36 -4.11 -2.72
N GLU A 46 -10.16 -4.27 -3.28
CA GLU A 46 -9.96 -4.96 -4.55
C GLU A 46 -9.79 -6.47 -4.28
N PHE A 47 -10.63 -7.27 -4.92
CA PHE A 47 -10.51 -8.73 -4.90
C PHE A 47 -9.73 -9.21 -6.13
N PRO A 48 -8.90 -10.27 -6.02
CA PRO A 48 -8.62 -11.02 -4.80
C PRO A 48 -7.71 -10.25 -3.81
N ILE A 49 -8.01 -10.38 -2.52
CA ILE A 49 -7.27 -9.75 -1.43
C ILE A 49 -5.94 -10.48 -1.24
N ASP A 50 -4.83 -9.74 -1.23
CA ASP A 50 -3.50 -10.32 -0.99
C ASP A 50 -3.28 -10.56 0.51
N ILE A 51 -3.25 -11.82 0.95
CA ILE A 51 -3.20 -12.18 2.38
C ILE A 51 -1.90 -11.77 3.07
N ASN A 52 -0.85 -11.48 2.30
CA ASN A 52 0.41 -10.96 2.84
C ASN A 52 0.33 -9.48 3.21
N THR A 53 -0.54 -8.71 2.55
CA THR A 53 -0.63 -7.25 2.71
C THR A 53 -1.98 -6.79 3.26
N ALA A 54 -2.99 -7.66 3.24
CA ALA A 54 -4.34 -7.37 3.70
C ALA A 54 -4.36 -6.84 5.13
N SER A 55 -5.12 -5.78 5.34
CA SER A 55 -5.46 -5.26 6.65
C SER A 55 -6.44 -6.18 7.38
N TYR A 56 -6.56 -5.97 8.69
CA TYR A 56 -7.56 -6.67 9.50
C TYR A 56 -8.97 -6.50 8.95
N ASP A 57 -9.34 -5.27 8.58
CA ASP A 57 -10.68 -4.95 8.08
C ASP A 57 -10.96 -5.59 6.72
N GLU A 58 -9.95 -5.75 5.86
CA GLU A 58 -10.07 -6.48 4.60
C GLU A 58 -10.24 -7.99 4.84
N LEU A 59 -9.48 -8.57 5.77
CA LEU A 59 -9.54 -10.01 6.06
C LEU A 59 -10.91 -10.45 6.59
N ILE A 60 -11.56 -9.64 7.44
CA ILE A 60 -12.88 -9.97 7.99
C ILE A 60 -14.02 -9.93 6.96
N LEU A 61 -13.77 -9.39 5.75
CA LEU A 61 -14.74 -9.44 4.65
C LEU A 61 -14.80 -10.83 3.99
N LEU A 62 -13.81 -11.70 4.24
CA LEU A 62 -13.76 -13.02 3.64
C LEU A 62 -14.78 -13.97 4.32
N PRO A 63 -15.56 -14.74 3.54
CA PRO A 63 -16.59 -15.62 4.09
C PRO A 63 -15.98 -16.68 5.01
N GLY A 64 -16.40 -16.68 6.27
CA GLY A 64 -15.87 -17.59 7.29
C GLY A 64 -14.62 -17.08 8.01
N ILE A 65 -14.10 -15.89 7.69
CA ILE A 65 -13.01 -15.26 8.42
C ILE A 65 -13.59 -14.18 9.33
N GLY A 66 -13.82 -14.53 10.60
CA GLY A 66 -14.20 -13.57 11.64
C GLY A 66 -12.99 -12.96 12.36
N PRO A 67 -13.23 -12.10 13.37
CA PRO A 67 -12.18 -11.41 14.14
C PRO A 67 -11.03 -12.30 14.61
N THR A 68 -11.33 -13.50 15.11
CA THR A 68 -10.31 -14.44 15.62
C THR A 68 -9.42 -14.98 14.50
N ARG A 69 -10.01 -15.36 13.37
CA ARG A 69 -9.27 -15.92 12.23
C ARG A 69 -8.47 -14.85 11.50
N ALA A 70 -9.02 -13.64 11.36
CA ALA A 70 -8.29 -12.51 10.80
C ALA A 70 -7.01 -12.21 11.62
N ARG A 71 -7.13 -12.18 12.96
CA ARG A 71 -5.94 -12.07 13.83
C ARG A 71 -4.98 -13.24 13.65
N ALA A 72 -5.48 -14.47 13.59
CA ALA A 72 -4.63 -15.64 13.40
C ALA A 72 -3.84 -15.60 12.08
N ILE A 73 -4.42 -15.09 10.99
CA ILE A 73 -3.72 -14.89 9.71
C ILE A 73 -2.59 -13.86 9.87
N ILE A 74 -2.88 -12.73 10.52
CA ILE A 74 -1.91 -11.66 10.76
C ILE A 74 -0.75 -12.16 11.64
N THR A 75 -1.08 -12.79 12.77
CA THR A 75 -0.08 -13.38 13.67
C THR A 75 0.76 -14.43 12.94
N TYR A 76 0.14 -15.30 12.14
CA TYR A 76 0.87 -16.31 11.37
C TYR A 76 1.90 -15.67 10.45
N ARG A 77 1.53 -14.65 9.66
CA ARG A 77 2.48 -14.01 8.72
C ARG A 77 3.57 -13.18 9.42
N GLU A 78 3.30 -12.69 10.62
CA GLU A 78 4.29 -11.99 11.45
C GLU A 78 5.30 -12.94 12.09
N GLU A 79 4.86 -14.12 12.53
CA GLU A 79 5.71 -15.11 13.21
C GLU A 79 6.45 -16.05 12.24
N ASN A 80 5.81 -16.43 11.12
CA ASN A 80 6.32 -17.44 10.19
C ASN A 80 6.83 -16.84 8.88
N GLY A 81 6.67 -15.52 8.69
CA GLY A 81 6.93 -14.85 7.43
C GLY A 81 5.73 -14.93 6.46
N ALA A 82 5.91 -14.36 5.27
CA ALA A 82 4.85 -14.25 4.27
C ALA A 82 4.35 -15.64 3.81
N PHE A 83 3.07 -15.74 3.48
CA PHE A 83 2.52 -16.90 2.78
C PHE A 83 3.15 -16.97 1.37
N HIS A 84 3.55 -18.17 0.94
CA HIS A 84 4.08 -18.41 -0.41
C HIS A 84 3.03 -19.03 -1.34
N SER A 85 1.95 -19.53 -0.77
CA SER A 85 0.83 -20.10 -1.49
C SER A 85 -0.47 -19.89 -0.74
N VAL A 86 -1.58 -19.85 -1.48
CA VAL A 86 -2.92 -19.77 -0.89
C VAL A 86 -3.21 -20.99 0.01
N ASN A 87 -2.60 -22.14 -0.22
CA ASN A 87 -2.82 -23.33 0.60
C ASN A 87 -2.17 -23.26 1.98
N GLU A 88 -1.13 -22.43 2.17
CA GLU A 88 -0.49 -22.25 3.48
C GLU A 88 -1.43 -21.64 4.53
N VAL A 89 -2.58 -21.08 4.13
CA VAL A 89 -3.60 -20.64 5.12
C VAL A 89 -4.11 -21.80 5.99
N LEU A 90 -3.96 -23.05 5.54
CA LEU A 90 -4.31 -24.24 6.32
C LEU A 90 -3.42 -24.43 7.56
N ASN A 91 -2.25 -23.78 7.59
CA ASN A 91 -1.37 -23.76 8.76
C ASN A 91 -1.87 -22.76 9.83
N VAL A 92 -2.84 -21.91 9.50
CA VAL A 92 -3.41 -20.93 10.43
C VAL A 92 -4.47 -21.59 11.30
N SER A 93 -4.32 -21.44 12.62
CA SER A 93 -5.25 -22.00 13.59
C SER A 93 -6.70 -21.57 13.30
N GLY A 94 -7.59 -22.56 13.20
CA GLY A 94 -9.02 -22.36 12.95
C GLY A 94 -9.39 -22.16 11.48
N ILE A 95 -8.45 -22.30 10.54
CA ILE A 95 -8.70 -22.31 9.10
C ILE A 95 -8.49 -23.73 8.56
N GLY A 96 -9.59 -24.41 8.23
CA GLY A 96 -9.55 -25.75 7.62
C GLY A 96 -9.97 -25.72 6.14
N GLU A 97 -9.97 -26.89 5.49
CA GLU A 97 -10.28 -27.03 4.06
C GLU A 97 -11.62 -26.41 3.64
N THR A 98 -12.65 -26.50 4.49
CA THR A 98 -13.95 -25.89 4.21
C THR A 98 -13.86 -24.38 4.04
N ILE A 99 -13.05 -23.71 4.87
CA ILE A 99 -12.87 -22.26 4.81
C ILE A 99 -12.04 -21.92 3.60
N LEU A 100 -10.91 -22.61 3.39
CA LEU A 100 -10.08 -22.44 2.20
C LEU A 100 -10.92 -22.53 0.92
N LYS A 101 -11.76 -23.56 0.79
CA LYS A 101 -12.64 -23.73 -0.38
C LYS A 101 -13.53 -22.52 -0.65
N ASN A 102 -14.02 -21.86 0.40
CA ASN A 102 -14.91 -20.70 0.30
C ASN A 102 -14.15 -19.42 -0.05
N ILE A 103 -12.88 -19.28 0.35
CA ILE A 103 -12.12 -18.04 0.19
C ILE A 103 -11.06 -18.11 -0.90
N GLN A 104 -10.69 -19.28 -1.42
CA GLN A 104 -9.55 -19.49 -2.33
C GLN A 104 -9.58 -18.60 -3.60
N ASN A 105 -10.77 -18.22 -4.07
CA ASN A 105 -10.93 -17.34 -5.24
C ASN A 105 -11.01 -15.84 -4.88
N MET A 106 -11.11 -15.54 -3.58
CA MET A 106 -11.20 -14.19 -3.03
C MET A 106 -9.87 -13.75 -2.41
N ILE A 107 -8.91 -14.67 -2.26
CA ILE A 107 -7.58 -14.40 -1.76
C ILE A 107 -6.54 -14.68 -2.83
N THR A 108 -5.43 -13.95 -2.75
CA THR A 108 -4.24 -14.20 -3.52
C THR A 108 -3.05 -14.15 -2.59
N VAL A 109 -1.96 -14.76 -3.03
CA VAL A 109 -0.63 -14.46 -2.53
C VAL A 109 0.03 -13.76 -3.69
N LYS A 110 0.22 -12.44 -3.59
CA LYS A 110 1.08 -11.73 -4.55
C LYS A 110 2.52 -12.09 -4.24
N ASN A 111 2.85 -13.32 -4.57
CA ASN A 111 4.22 -13.74 -4.63
C ASN A 111 4.81 -12.96 -5.80
N THR A 112 5.73 -12.05 -5.52
CA THR A 112 6.69 -11.58 -6.51
C THR A 112 7.39 -12.78 -7.20
N HIS A 113 7.29 -13.98 -6.62
CA HIS A 113 7.67 -15.26 -7.20
C HIS A 113 6.85 -15.78 -8.38
N GLN A 114 5.58 -15.37 -8.57
CA GLN A 114 4.72 -15.88 -9.66
C GLN A 114 5.13 -15.36 -11.05
N VAL A 115 6.04 -14.38 -11.11
CA VAL A 115 6.66 -13.93 -12.36
C VAL A 115 7.77 -14.92 -12.79
N TYR A 116 8.47 -15.54 -11.85
CA TYR A 116 9.65 -16.38 -12.12
C TYR A 116 9.32 -17.71 -12.80
N GLU A 117 8.20 -18.35 -12.45
CA GLU A 117 7.77 -19.62 -13.06
C GLU A 117 7.35 -19.44 -14.54
N LYS A 118 7.00 -18.22 -14.97
CA LYS A 118 6.56 -17.96 -16.35
C LYS A 118 7.73 -17.59 -17.27
N SER A 119 8.76 -16.90 -16.75
CA SER A 119 9.96 -16.53 -17.52
C SER A 119 11.10 -17.55 -17.38
N GLY A 120 11.08 -18.39 -16.34
CA GLY A 120 12.21 -19.24 -15.95
C GLY A 120 13.42 -18.45 -15.43
N LYS A 121 13.25 -17.15 -15.17
CA LYS A 121 14.32 -16.24 -14.75
C LYS A 121 14.00 -15.61 -13.40
N ILE A 122 15.03 -15.20 -12.69
CA ILE A 122 14.96 -14.54 -11.38
C ILE A 122 15.18 -13.04 -11.57
N ASN A 123 14.20 -12.22 -11.19
CA ASN A 123 14.33 -10.77 -11.25
C ASN A 123 15.23 -10.27 -10.11
N VAL A 124 16.42 -9.76 -10.42
CA VAL A 124 17.38 -9.34 -9.39
C VAL A 124 16.96 -8.07 -8.63
N ASN A 125 16.00 -7.32 -9.13
CA ASN A 125 15.45 -6.12 -8.48
C ASN A 125 14.36 -6.45 -7.46
N THR A 126 13.70 -7.61 -7.56
CA THR A 126 12.58 -7.98 -6.68
C THR A 126 12.73 -9.31 -5.95
N ALA A 127 13.65 -10.18 -6.38
CA ALA A 127 13.84 -11.51 -5.78
C ALA A 127 14.23 -11.44 -4.32
N SER A 128 13.76 -12.42 -3.53
CA SER A 128 14.18 -12.61 -2.16
C SER A 128 15.61 -13.15 -2.09
N VAL A 129 16.22 -13.11 -0.90
CA VAL A 129 17.54 -13.74 -0.67
C VAL A 129 17.51 -15.22 -1.02
N GLU A 130 16.44 -15.92 -0.64
CA GLU A 130 16.26 -17.34 -0.92
C GLU A 130 16.18 -17.64 -2.42
N ASP A 131 15.46 -16.82 -3.19
CA ASP A 131 15.43 -16.97 -4.65
C ASP A 131 16.77 -16.70 -5.29
N LEU A 132 17.46 -15.63 -4.88
CA LEU A 132 18.78 -15.30 -5.40
C LEU A 132 19.77 -16.44 -5.13
N CYS A 133 19.65 -17.15 -4.02
CA CYS A 133 20.45 -18.34 -3.70
C CYS A 133 20.22 -19.52 -4.65
N LYS A 134 19.13 -19.54 -5.43
CA LYS A 134 18.90 -20.56 -6.49
C LYS A 134 19.82 -20.33 -7.69
N LEU A 135 20.41 -19.14 -7.83
CA LEU A 135 21.34 -18.84 -8.92
C LEU A 135 22.70 -19.50 -8.67
N PRO A 136 23.29 -20.13 -9.71
CA PRO A 136 24.55 -20.83 -9.55
C PRO A 136 25.67 -19.88 -9.10
N GLY A 137 26.22 -20.13 -7.90
CA GLY A 137 27.35 -19.37 -7.36
C GLY A 137 26.97 -18.10 -6.60
N ILE A 138 25.67 -17.92 -6.34
CA ILE A 138 25.11 -16.96 -5.41
C ILE A 138 24.71 -17.75 -4.17
N GLY A 139 25.46 -17.60 -3.09
CA GLY A 139 25.04 -18.06 -1.76
C GLY A 139 24.50 -16.90 -0.95
N GLU A 140 24.04 -17.18 0.27
CA GLU A 140 23.37 -16.23 1.16
C GLU A 140 24.13 -14.89 1.31
N VAL A 141 25.46 -14.93 1.47
CA VAL A 141 26.29 -13.71 1.57
C VAL A 141 26.16 -12.83 0.33
N LYS A 142 26.26 -13.41 -0.87
CA LYS A 142 26.17 -12.65 -2.13
C LYS A 142 24.74 -12.19 -2.41
N ALA A 143 23.75 -13.01 -2.08
CA ALA A 143 22.35 -12.66 -2.22
C ALA A 143 22.00 -11.45 -1.34
N ASN A 144 22.46 -11.42 -0.09
CA ASN A 144 22.31 -10.26 0.79
C ASN A 144 23.01 -9.01 0.24
N GLU A 145 24.21 -9.14 -0.32
CA GLU A 145 24.90 -8.00 -0.96
C GLU A 145 24.15 -7.45 -2.17
N ILE A 146 23.49 -8.31 -2.97
CA ILE A 146 22.62 -7.87 -4.08
C ILE A 146 21.43 -7.05 -3.55
N VAL A 147 20.72 -7.57 -2.55
CA VAL A 147 19.56 -6.88 -1.93
C VAL A 147 19.99 -5.54 -1.34
N LYS A 148 21.06 -5.54 -0.54
CA LYS A 148 21.61 -4.34 0.07
C LYS A 148 22.05 -3.33 -0.98
N TYR A 149 22.66 -3.76 -2.08
CA TYR A 149 23.07 -2.87 -3.15
C TYR A 149 21.84 -2.18 -3.78
N ARG A 150 20.80 -2.94 -4.19
CA ARG A 150 19.61 -2.35 -4.85
C ARG A 150 18.81 -1.42 -3.93
N GLU A 151 18.80 -1.67 -2.62
CA GLU A 151 18.17 -0.78 -1.64
C GLU A 151 18.92 0.54 -1.48
N ASN A 152 20.26 0.50 -1.51
CA ASN A 152 21.09 1.69 -1.28
C ASN A 152 21.39 2.49 -2.55
N ARG A 153 21.42 1.84 -3.72
CA ARG A 153 21.82 2.43 -5.00
C ARG A 153 20.68 2.53 -6.02
N GLY A 154 19.57 1.86 -5.76
CA GLY A 154 18.47 1.71 -6.70
C GLY A 154 18.59 0.45 -7.57
N PRO A 155 17.60 0.22 -8.45
CA PRO A 155 17.50 -1.01 -9.23
C PRO A 155 18.64 -1.14 -10.26
N PHE A 156 19.05 -2.37 -10.52
CA PHE A 156 19.90 -2.75 -11.64
C PHE A 156 19.13 -2.59 -12.95
N LYS A 157 19.81 -2.11 -14.00
CA LYS A 157 19.21 -1.86 -15.31
C LYS A 157 19.74 -2.84 -16.36
N VAL A 158 20.99 -3.26 -16.21
CA VAL A 158 21.68 -4.18 -17.12
C VAL A 158 22.52 -5.18 -16.33
N HIS A 159 22.91 -6.28 -16.98
CA HIS A 159 23.75 -7.33 -16.39
C HIS A 159 25.03 -6.79 -15.76
N GLU A 160 25.69 -5.85 -16.42
CA GLU A 160 26.96 -5.27 -15.97
C GLU A 160 26.83 -4.51 -14.64
N ASP A 161 25.64 -4.02 -14.29
CA ASP A 161 25.42 -3.33 -13.02
C ASP A 161 25.68 -4.25 -11.81
N LEU A 162 25.48 -5.56 -11.97
CA LEU A 162 25.76 -6.55 -10.91
C LEU A 162 27.25 -6.66 -10.57
N LEU A 163 28.16 -6.22 -11.45
CA LEU A 163 29.60 -6.20 -11.16
C LEU A 163 29.97 -5.16 -10.09
N GLN A 164 29.05 -4.26 -9.75
CA GLN A 164 29.23 -3.30 -8.67
C GLN A 164 28.92 -3.89 -7.29
N VAL A 165 28.36 -5.10 -7.24
CA VAL A 165 28.03 -5.80 -5.99
C VAL A 165 29.27 -6.55 -5.50
N PRO A 166 29.72 -6.34 -4.23
CA PRO A 166 30.84 -7.06 -3.66
C PRO A 166 30.68 -8.59 -3.78
N GLY A 167 31.70 -9.27 -4.31
CA GLY A 167 31.71 -10.73 -4.48
C GLY A 167 31.04 -11.25 -5.76
N ILE A 168 30.48 -10.37 -6.59
CA ILE A 168 30.00 -10.70 -7.95
C ILE A 168 31.07 -10.31 -8.97
N GLY A 169 31.81 -11.32 -9.44
CA GLY A 169 32.80 -11.14 -10.51
C GLY A 169 32.26 -11.53 -11.90
N PRO A 170 33.01 -11.25 -12.98
CA PRO A 170 32.62 -11.57 -14.36
C PRO A 170 32.20 -13.03 -14.56
N LYS A 171 32.92 -13.98 -13.95
CA LYS A 171 32.59 -15.42 -14.02
C LYS A 171 31.25 -15.77 -13.37
N THR A 172 30.89 -15.07 -12.29
CA THR A 172 29.58 -15.26 -11.65
C THR A 172 28.49 -14.68 -12.53
N LEU A 173 28.70 -13.46 -13.06
CA LEU A 173 27.74 -12.81 -13.93
C LEU A 173 27.46 -13.65 -15.20
N GLU A 174 28.50 -14.17 -15.84
CA GLU A 174 28.40 -15.03 -17.02
C GLU A 174 27.47 -16.23 -16.75
N ARG A 175 27.68 -16.93 -15.63
CA ARG A 175 26.90 -18.11 -15.23
C ARG A 175 25.42 -17.83 -14.99
N ILE A 176 25.09 -16.65 -14.49
CA ILE A 176 23.71 -16.31 -14.09
C ILE A 176 22.98 -15.47 -15.14
N SER A 177 23.68 -14.93 -16.14
CA SER A 177 23.15 -13.95 -17.11
C SER A 177 21.86 -14.39 -17.82
N ASN A 178 21.78 -15.66 -18.20
CA ASN A 178 20.60 -16.24 -18.86
C ASN A 178 19.47 -16.63 -17.90
N MET A 179 19.73 -16.61 -16.60
CA MET A 179 18.81 -17.01 -15.53
C MET A 179 18.20 -15.81 -14.80
N ILE A 180 18.54 -14.58 -15.21
CA ILE A 180 18.09 -13.36 -14.53
C ILE A 180 17.37 -12.38 -15.45
N GLU A 181 16.55 -11.55 -14.85
CA GLU A 181 15.87 -10.39 -15.44
C GLU A 181 15.87 -9.19 -14.48
N PHE A 182 15.37 -8.03 -14.93
CA PHE A 182 15.43 -6.74 -14.23
C PHE A 182 14.05 -6.13 -14.10
#